data_AF-A0AAP0XBB5-F1
#
_entry.id   AF-A0AAP0XBB5-F1
#
_cell.length_a   1.000
_cell.length_b   1.000
_cell.length_c   1.000
_cell.angle_alpha   90.00
_cell.angle_beta   90.00
_cell.angle_gamma   90.00
#
_symmetry.space_group_name_H-M   'P 1'
#
loop_
_entity.id
_entity.type
_entity.pdbx_description
1 polymer ?
#
loop_
_entity_poly.entity_id
_entity_poly.type
_entity_poly.pdbx_seq_one_letter_code
_entity_poly.pdbx_strand_id
1 'polypeptide(L)'
;MELSELNRIDVAQLPHSLQMLIECLGIENAYNLTCAFGGRPKYIPKHRERTALAQILPAPALDALIRRFAGMALEIPKVDHFLRQLRNQQIQQESADGQSRSMLANKYGLSLRQIGNIRRQEACPR
;
A
#
# COMPACT_ATOMS: atom_id res chain seq x y z
N MET A 1 8.90 -8.19 -1.05
CA MET A 1 7.68 -8.24 -1.87
C MET A 1 8.14 -8.22 -3.29
N GLU A 2 7.72 -9.19 -4.08
CA GLU A 2 8.08 -9.31 -5.49
C GLU A 2 7.25 -8.33 -6.34
N LEU A 3 7.80 -7.84 -7.45
CA LEU A 3 7.10 -6.93 -8.38
C LEU A 3 5.76 -7.49 -8.86
N SER A 4 5.67 -8.82 -8.99
CA SER A 4 4.45 -9.52 -9.39
C SER A 4 3.31 -9.40 -8.37
N GLU A 5 3.60 -9.21 -7.09
CA GLU A 5 2.59 -9.02 -6.05
C GLU A 5 2.01 -7.60 -6.11
N LEU A 6 2.84 -6.61 -6.41
CA LEU A 6 2.40 -5.21 -6.55
C LEU A 6 1.39 -5.06 -7.71
N ASN A 7 1.54 -5.82 -8.79
CA ASN A 7 0.59 -5.80 -9.91
C ASN A 7 -0.83 -6.27 -9.55
N ARG A 8 -1.01 -6.98 -8.42
CA ARG A 8 -2.32 -7.43 -7.94
C ARG A 8 -3.03 -6.40 -7.09
N ILE A 9 -2.34 -5.33 -6.71
CA ILE A 9 -2.90 -4.28 -5.86
C ILE A 9 -3.95 -3.48 -6.64
N ASP A 10 -5.16 -3.45 -6.09
CA ASP A 10 -6.21 -2.53 -6.47
C ASP A 10 -5.99 -1.19 -5.76
N VAL A 11 -5.50 -0.21 -6.52
CA VAL A 11 -5.20 1.13 -6.02
C VAL A 11 -6.46 1.82 -5.48
N ALA A 12 -7.65 1.56 -6.05
CA ALA A 12 -8.89 2.22 -5.65
C ALA A 12 -9.32 1.86 -4.23
N GLN A 13 -8.88 0.71 -3.72
CA GLN A 13 -9.17 0.24 -2.35
C GLN A 13 -8.14 0.72 -1.31
N LEU A 14 -7.08 1.40 -1.73
CA LEU A 14 -6.08 1.98 -0.82
C LEU A 14 -6.59 3.32 -0.25
N PRO A 15 -6.05 3.81 0.87
CA PRO A 15 -6.37 5.15 1.38
C PRO A 15 -6.03 6.23 0.35
N HIS A 16 -6.82 7.31 0.31
CA HIS A 16 -6.66 8.39 -0.67
C HIS A 16 -5.24 8.99 -0.71
N SER A 17 -4.60 9.17 0.45
CA SER A 17 -3.20 9.64 0.52
C SER A 17 -2.22 8.71 -0.19
N LEU A 18 -2.44 7.39 -0.11
CA LEU A 18 -1.62 6.40 -0.80
C LEU A 18 -1.92 6.34 -2.30
N GLN A 19 -3.19 6.51 -2.68
CA GLN A 19 -3.58 6.64 -4.10
C GLN A 19 -2.85 7.80 -4.77
N MET A 20 -2.85 8.98 -4.13
CA MET A 20 -2.14 10.18 -4.62
C MET A 20 -0.62 9.94 -4.77
N LEU A 21 -0.02 9.19 -3.85
CA LEU A 21 1.39 8.81 -3.94
C LEU A 21 1.66 7.86 -5.10
N ILE A 22 0.80 6.87 -5.31
CA ILE A 22 0.92 5.92 -6.43
C ILE A 22 0.73 6.63 -7.77
N GLU A 23 -0.25 7.54 -7.87
CA GLU A 23 -0.46 8.37 -9.06
C GLU A 23 0.77 9.23 -9.37
N CYS A 24 1.43 9.77 -8.35
CA CYS A 24 2.59 10.64 -8.51
C CYS A 24 3.90 9.88 -8.81
N LEU A 25 4.10 8.70 -8.23
CA LEU A 25 5.40 8.00 -8.22
C LEU A 25 5.40 6.68 -9.00
N GLY A 26 4.23 6.13 -9.29
CA GLY A 26 4.07 4.71 -9.62
C GLY A 26 4.02 3.83 -8.37
N ILE A 27 3.44 2.64 -8.52
CA ILE A 27 3.16 1.73 -7.40
C ILE A 27 4.42 1.22 -6.70
N GLU A 28 5.46 0.89 -7.46
CA GLU A 28 6.72 0.38 -6.93
C GLU A 28 7.44 1.42 -6.06
N ASN A 29 7.56 2.65 -6.57
CA ASN A 29 8.19 3.75 -5.86
C ASN A 29 7.38 4.16 -4.62
N ALA A 30 6.05 4.16 -4.71
CA ALA A 30 5.18 4.40 -3.57
C ALA A 30 5.37 3.30 -2.50
N TYR A 31 5.42 2.03 -2.89
CA TYR A 31 5.69 0.92 -1.99
C TYR A 31 7.04 1.09 -1.28
N ASN A 32 8.12 1.34 -2.03
CA ASN A 32 9.46 1.57 -1.48
C ASN A 32 9.49 2.75 -0.50
N LEU A 33 8.80 3.84 -0.82
CA LEU A 33 8.66 5.00 0.05
C LEU A 33 7.93 4.64 1.36
N THR A 34 6.83 3.89 1.30
CA THR A 34 6.10 3.44 2.49
C THR A 34 6.88 2.43 3.34
N CYS A 35 7.72 1.59 2.72
CA CYS A 35 8.61 0.69 3.46
C CYS A 35 9.65 1.47 4.28
N ALA A 36 10.25 2.51 3.68
CA ALA A 36 11.33 3.25 4.32
C ALA A 36 10.84 4.30 5.34
N PHE A 37 9.72 4.97 5.06
CA PHE A 37 9.26 6.11 5.86
C PHE A 37 7.82 6.01 6.36
N GLY A 38 7.15 4.87 6.14
CA GLY A 38 5.75 4.70 6.50
C GLY A 38 5.44 4.91 7.97
N GLY A 39 4.29 5.51 8.24
CA GLY A 39 3.78 5.77 9.60
C GLY A 39 4.43 6.96 10.31
N ARG A 40 5.17 7.80 9.58
CA ARG A 40 5.77 9.04 10.12
C ARG A 40 5.57 10.20 9.14
N PRO A 41 5.38 11.43 9.64
CA PRO A 41 5.42 12.61 8.77
C PRO A 41 6.82 12.81 8.22
N LYS A 42 6.91 13.03 6.91
CA LYS A 42 8.16 13.30 6.20
C LYS A 42 8.08 14.64 5.49
N TYR A 43 9.00 15.53 5.84
CA TYR A 43 9.14 16.80 5.13
C TYR A 43 9.69 16.57 3.72
N ILE A 44 9.00 17.14 2.72
CA ILE A 44 9.42 17.10 1.31
C ILE A 44 10.17 18.40 0.99
N PRO A 45 11.49 18.36 0.74
CA PRO A 45 12.26 19.57 0.47
C PRO A 45 11.93 20.14 -0.92
N LYS A 46 12.33 21.40 -1.14
CA LYS A 46 12.26 22.06 -2.45
C LYS A 46 13.36 21.61 -3.42
N HIS A 47 14.45 21.03 -2.91
CA HIS A 47 15.62 20.63 -3.68
C HIS A 47 16.02 19.19 -3.36
N ARG A 48 16.33 18.42 -4.41
CA ARG A 48 16.67 16.98 -4.33
C ARG A 48 17.91 16.69 -3.48
N GLU A 49 18.86 17.62 -3.42
CA GLU A 49 20.17 17.41 -2.78
C GLU A 49 20.10 17.41 -1.25
N ARG A 50 18.98 17.87 -0.67
CA ARG A 50 18.81 18.02 0.78
C ARG A 50 17.97 16.90 1.40
N THR A 51 17.85 15.72 0.77
CA THR A 51 16.99 14.66 1.29
C THR A 51 17.51 13.24 1.13
N ALA A 52 17.29 12.45 2.18
CA ALA A 52 17.46 11.00 2.16
C ALA A 52 16.49 10.28 1.19
N LEU A 53 15.46 10.98 0.66
CA LEU A 53 14.55 10.43 -0.34
C LEU A 53 15.27 10.03 -1.64
N ALA A 54 16.38 10.71 -1.98
CA ALA A 54 17.20 10.41 -3.16
C ALA A 54 17.90 9.03 -3.11
N GLN A 55 17.98 8.41 -1.93
CA GLN A 55 18.56 7.07 -1.77
C GLN A 55 17.57 5.95 -2.09
N ILE A 56 16.27 6.27 -2.12
CA ILE A 56 15.18 5.28 -2.22
C ILE A 56 14.36 5.50 -3.50
N LEU A 57 14.26 6.74 -3.96
CA LEU A 57 13.52 7.10 -5.16
C LEU A 57 14.47 7.44 -6.31
N PRO A 58 14.18 6.96 -7.54
CA PRO A 58 14.88 7.43 -8.72
C PRO A 58 14.61 8.93 -8.95
N ALA A 59 15.57 9.62 -9.58
CA ALA A 59 15.49 11.05 -9.86
C ALA A 59 14.13 11.53 -10.42
N PRO A 60 13.52 10.90 -11.45
CA PRO A 60 12.23 11.34 -11.97
C PRO A 60 11.09 11.24 -10.95
N ALA A 61 11.07 10.18 -10.12
CA ALA A 61 10.03 10.02 -9.09
C ALA A 61 10.21 11.05 -7.96
N LEU A 62 11.46 11.32 -7.57
CA LEU A 62 11.76 12.34 -6.58
C LEU A 62 11.38 13.74 -7.09
N ASP A 63 11.65 14.05 -8.36
CA ASP A 63 11.27 15.33 -8.96
C ASP A 63 9.75 15.50 -9.02
N ALA A 64 9.01 14.43 -9.36
CA ALA A 64 7.54 14.44 -9.32
C ALA A 64 7.02 14.71 -7.90
N LEU A 65 7.60 14.04 -6.89
CA LEU A 65 7.25 14.22 -5.48
C LEU A 65 7.50 15.66 -5.03
N ILE A 66 8.67 16.22 -5.35
CA ILE A 66 9.04 17.60 -5.01
C ILE A 66 8.10 18.57 -5.72
N ARG A 67 7.86 18.41 -7.02
CA ARG A 67 6.96 19.29 -7.78
C ARG A 67 5.56 19.35 -7.17
N ARG A 68 5.05 18.22 -6.67
CA ARG A 68 3.69 18.13 -6.12
C ARG A 68 3.59 18.52 -4.66
N PHE A 69 4.60 18.19 -3.84
CA PHE A 69 4.52 18.28 -2.38
C PHE A 69 5.60 19.13 -1.70
N ALA A 70 6.45 19.84 -2.47
CA ALA A 70 7.53 20.65 -1.92
C ALA A 70 7.06 21.65 -0.85
N GLY A 71 7.80 21.70 0.25
CA GLY A 71 7.51 22.61 1.35
C GLY A 71 6.45 22.11 2.32
N MET A 72 5.88 20.92 2.09
CA MET A 72 4.89 20.31 2.98
C MET A 72 5.49 19.13 3.76
N ALA A 73 4.95 18.91 4.97
CA ALA A 73 5.14 17.66 5.69
C ALA A 73 4.05 16.68 5.27
N LEU A 74 4.44 15.64 4.54
CA LEU A 74 3.52 14.60 4.08
C LEU A 74 3.49 13.46 5.09
N GLU A 75 2.30 13.07 5.55
CA GLU A 75 2.15 11.84 6.32
C GLU A 75 2.27 10.64 5.37
N ILE A 76 3.37 9.88 5.48
CA ILE A 76 3.60 8.72 4.62
C ILE A 76 2.75 7.55 5.15
N PRO A 77 1.82 7.00 4.35
CA PRO A 77 1.02 5.85 4.77
C PRO A 77 1.88 4.64 5.12
N LYS A 78 1.39 3.80 6.03
CA LYS A 78 2.10 2.57 6.41
C LYS A 78 2.03 1.53 5.29
N VAL A 79 3.12 0.75 5.15
CA VAL A 79 3.18 -0.41 4.25
C VAL A 79 2.08 -1.43 4.53
N ASP A 80 1.55 -1.47 5.75
CA ASP A 80 0.41 -2.29 6.16
C ASP A 80 -0.79 -2.20 5.23
N HIS A 81 -1.01 -1.07 4.55
CA HIS A 81 -2.11 -0.95 3.59
C HIS A 81 -1.96 -1.91 2.41
N PHE A 82 -0.75 -2.04 1.84
CA PHE A 82 -0.46 -3.00 0.78
C PHE A 82 -0.57 -4.44 1.29
N LEU A 83 0.12 -4.74 2.40
CA LEU A 83 0.15 -6.08 2.98
C LEU A 83 -1.26 -6.58 3.35
N ARG A 84 -2.08 -5.70 3.91
CA ARG A 84 -3.47 -6.00 4.25
C ARG A 84 -4.29 -6.32 3.01
N GLN A 85 -4.13 -5.59 1.92
CA GLN A 85 -4.88 -5.84 0.70
C GLN A 85 -4.49 -7.19 0.07
N LEU A 86 -3.18 -7.46 -0.07
CA LEU A 86 -2.69 -8.74 -0.58
C LEU A 86 -3.17 -9.92 0.27
N ARG A 87 -3.07 -9.80 1.59
CA ARG A 87 -3.58 -10.82 2.52
C ARG A 87 -5.08 -11.03 2.32
N ASN A 88 -5.85 -9.95 2.19
CA ASN A 88 -7.30 -10.05 2.00
C ASN A 88 -7.65 -10.73 0.67
N GLN A 89 -6.96 -10.39 -0.42
CA GLN A 89 -7.10 -11.06 -1.73
C GLN A 89 -6.75 -12.55 -1.66
N GLN A 90 -5.69 -12.91 -0.92
CA GLN A 90 -5.33 -14.31 -0.73
C GLN A 90 -6.39 -15.08 0.10
N ILE A 91 -6.92 -14.48 1.16
CA ILE A 91 -8.02 -15.05 1.96
C ILE A 91 -9.27 -15.26 1.10
N GLN A 92 -9.55 -14.32 0.20
CA GLN A 92 -10.66 -14.37 -0.75
C GLN A 92 -10.48 -15.53 -1.72
N GLN A 93 -9.33 -15.61 -2.40
CA GLN A 93 -9.00 -16.72 -3.30
C GLN A 93 -9.12 -18.09 -2.61
N GLU A 94 -8.48 -18.27 -1.45
CA GLU A 94 -8.55 -19.54 -0.73
C GLU A 94 -9.96 -19.87 -0.25
N SER A 95 -10.75 -18.86 0.09
CA SER A 95 -12.17 -19.07 0.41
C SER A 95 -12.98 -19.50 -0.81
N ALA A 96 -12.67 -19.00 -2.01
CA ALA A 96 -13.29 -19.42 -3.25
C ALA A 96 -12.90 -20.85 -3.62
N ASP A 97 -11.67 -21.26 -3.29
CA ASP A 97 -11.15 -22.62 -3.43
C ASP A 97 -11.76 -23.61 -2.40
N GLY A 98 -12.72 -23.17 -1.58
CA GLY A 98 -13.50 -24.01 -0.66
C GLY A 98 -12.97 -24.08 0.77
N GLN A 99 -11.96 -23.27 1.13
CA GLN A 99 -11.43 -23.29 2.49
C GLN A 99 -12.43 -22.80 3.54
N SER A 100 -12.50 -23.50 4.67
CA SER A 100 -13.41 -23.13 5.76
C SER A 100 -12.96 -21.87 6.50
N ARG A 101 -13.91 -21.13 7.07
CA ARG A 101 -13.61 -19.90 7.82
C ARG A 101 -12.69 -20.15 9.01
N SER A 102 -12.86 -21.29 9.70
CA SER A 102 -12.03 -21.66 10.84
C SER A 102 -10.59 -21.98 10.42
N MET A 103 -10.39 -22.64 9.28
CA MET A 103 -9.05 -22.88 8.73
C MET A 103 -8.36 -21.55 8.41
N LEU A 104 -9.03 -20.67 7.65
CA LEU A 104 -8.48 -19.36 7.28
C LEU A 104 -8.19 -18.49 8.52
N ALA A 105 -9.08 -18.47 9.50
CA ALA A 105 -8.87 -17.75 10.76
C ALA A 105 -7.58 -18.20 11.46
N ASN A 106 -7.37 -19.51 11.59
CA ASN A 106 -6.17 -20.08 12.20
C ASN A 106 -4.92 -19.79 11.37
N LYS A 107 -4.98 -19.97 10.04
CA LYS A 107 -3.86 -19.76 9.12
C LYS A 107 -3.34 -18.31 9.11
N TYR A 108 -4.26 -17.35 9.09
CA TYR A 108 -3.92 -15.92 8.99
C TYR A 108 -3.86 -15.20 10.35
N GLY A 109 -4.12 -15.90 11.45
CA GLY A 109 -4.16 -15.30 12.79
C GLY A 109 -5.27 -14.24 12.95
N LEU A 110 -6.43 -14.46 12.32
CA LEU A 110 -7.55 -13.51 12.31
C LEU A 110 -8.78 -14.11 12.98
N SER A 111 -9.65 -13.25 13.51
CA SER A 111 -10.94 -13.70 14.04
C SER A 111 -11.87 -14.19 12.92
N LEU A 112 -12.77 -15.13 13.24
CA LEU A 112 -13.84 -15.56 12.32
C LEU A 112 -14.65 -14.37 11.78
N ARG A 113 -14.86 -13.33 12.60
CA ARG A 113 -15.54 -12.09 12.20
C ARG A 113 -14.75 -11.34 11.13
N GLN A 114 -13.43 -11.20 11.28
CA GLN A 114 -12.58 -10.55 10.28
C GLN A 114 -12.55 -11.33 8.96
N ILE A 115 -12.43 -12.66 9.01
CA ILE A 115 -12.53 -13.50 7.81
C ILE A 115 -13.89 -13.30 7.12
N GLY A 116 -14.98 -13.28 7.89
CA GLY A 116 -16.33 -13.01 7.36
C GLY A 116 -16.48 -11.60 6.75
N ASN A 117 -15.80 -10.59 7.28
CA ASN A 117 -15.79 -9.25 6.70
C ASN A 117 -15.01 -9.20 5.38
N ILE A 118 -13.84 -9.83 5.33
CA ILE A 118 -12.98 -9.87 4.14
C ILE A 118 -13.70 -10.56 2.97
N ARG A 119 -14.40 -11.66 3.23
CA ARG A 119 -15.22 -12.34 2.22
C ARG A 119 -16.35 -11.47 1.66
N ARG A 120 -16.98 -10.64 2.49
CA ARG A 120 -18.06 -9.75 2.03
C ARG A 120 -17.56 -8.58 1.18
N GLN A 121 -16.29 -8.21 1.29
CA GLN A 121 -15.72 -7.13 0.49
C GLN A 121 -15.61 -7.48 -1.00
N GLU A 122 -15.65 -8.76 -1.40
CA GLU A 122 -15.73 -9.17 -2.82
C GLU A 122 -17.05 -8.76 -3.49
N ALA A 123 -18.13 -8.58 -2.72
CA ALA A 123 -19.48 -8.46 -3.27
C ALA A 123 -19.93 -7.03 -3.59
N CYS A 124 -19.06 -6.03 -3.51
CA CYS A 124 -19.39 -4.66 -3.90
C CYS A 124 -18.47 -4.19 -5.03
N PRO A 125 -18.74 -4.56 -6.29
CA PRO A 125 -18.36 -3.70 -7.40
C PRO A 125 -19.15 -2.41 -7.24
N ARG A 126 -18.46 -1.28 -7.11
CA ARG A 126 -19.07 0.03 -7.34
C ARG A 126 -19.08 0.33 -8.83
#